data_AF-A0A800A0R2-F1
#
_entry.id   AF-A0A800A0R2-F1
#
_cell.length_a   1.000
_cell.length_b   1.000
_cell.length_c   1.000
_cell.angle_alpha   90.00
_cell.angle_beta   90.00
_cell.angle_gamma   90.00
#
_symmetry.space_group_name_H-M   'P 1'
#
loop_
_entity.id
_entity.type
_entity.pdbx_description
1 polymer ?
#
loop_
_entity_poly.entity_id
_entity_poly.type
_entity_poly.pdbx_seq_one_letter_code
_entity_poly.pdbx_strand_id
1 'polypeptide(L)'
;MPESSHSRITLLSYITYALTNVIETLLRLFPFPTKTGLVLIGDPDRMAPVLLTCNYHLTVQRVKRQLTGIDAYLLIATSQGVNVWCSATGGLLTNHSVISVLKTSGIEKLVDHRNVILPQLAAAGVEPRVIRRKTGWSAKFGPVYIEDIKHFLKSGEKDESMRKVQFDVKQRLEMASAWAFPLSVVAVLVVLPFWAEMLLPLTLIIWGLALSIFLPFPLYARWLKHKDKRIGLIFFDFHQGGFLLIIWGLFLAGLAIWSLLSGGFHWEPFLRWAISSFFVMLILSLDLMGSTPLYKSSLHEDRLFSVVIDKDKCRGAGLCHDVCPRGCFQVDRRRHIAAITQAHLCVQCGACIVQCPFDALSFHSPDGRIIPPHAIRKYKLNLMGKRVSKSQ
;
A
#
# COMPACT_ATOMS: atom_id res chain seq x y z
N MET A 1 31.21 5.81 0.99
CA MET A 1 31.64 4.54 1.61
C MET A 1 30.42 3.67 1.82
N PRO A 2 30.37 2.44 1.28
CA PRO A 2 29.27 1.53 1.56
C PRO A 2 29.29 1.13 3.03
N GLU A 3 28.16 1.24 3.72
CA GLU A 3 27.99 0.69 5.08
C GLU A 3 27.98 -0.85 4.95
N SER A 4 29.07 -1.50 5.36
CA SER A 4 29.11 -2.95 5.51
C SER A 4 28.27 -3.33 6.73
N SER A 5 27.10 -3.94 6.52
CA SER A 5 26.32 -4.49 7.63
C SER A 5 26.83 -5.88 8.00
N HIS A 6 28.06 -5.96 8.52
CA HIS A 6 28.50 -7.13 9.29
C HIS A 6 27.90 -7.05 10.70
N SER A 7 26.58 -7.16 10.81
CA SER A 7 25.96 -7.39 12.12
C SER A 7 25.91 -8.89 12.35
N ARG A 8 26.84 -9.43 13.17
CA ARG A 8 26.48 -10.56 14.03
C ARG A 8 25.14 -10.18 14.67
N ILE A 9 24.11 -11.01 14.56
CA ILE A 9 22.80 -10.71 15.14
C ILE A 9 22.99 -10.68 16.66
N THR A 10 23.27 -9.50 17.20
CA THR A 10 23.35 -9.28 18.63
C THR A 10 21.93 -9.27 19.19
N LEU A 11 21.76 -9.67 20.44
CA LEU A 11 20.48 -9.55 21.15
C LEU A 11 19.91 -8.12 21.02
N LEU A 12 20.79 -7.11 21.07
CA LEU A 12 20.45 -5.71 20.86
C LEU A 12 19.84 -5.45 19.47
N SER A 13 20.43 -6.00 18.40
CA SER A 13 19.88 -5.85 17.04
C SER A 13 18.48 -6.47 16.89
N TYR A 14 18.22 -7.58 17.59
CA TYR A 14 16.91 -8.22 17.59
C TYR A 14 15.87 -7.36 18.33
N ILE A 15 16.24 -6.81 19.48
CA ILE A 15 15.39 -5.89 20.26
C ILE A 15 15.09 -4.62 19.45
N THR A 16 16.11 -4.01 18.83
CA THR A 16 15.91 -2.83 17.98
C THR A 16 14.99 -3.11 16.80
N TYR A 17 15.15 -4.27 16.14
CA TYR A 17 14.24 -4.68 15.07
C TYR A 17 12.82 -4.87 15.59
N ALA A 18 12.64 -5.56 16.73
CA ALA A 18 11.33 -5.81 17.31
C ALA A 18 10.62 -4.50 17.67
N LEU A 19 11.31 -3.57 18.34
CA LEU A 19 10.80 -2.25 18.66
C LEU A 19 10.44 -1.46 17.41
N THR A 20 11.32 -1.43 16.40
CA THR A 20 11.04 -0.76 15.12
C THR A 20 9.78 -1.35 14.47
N ASN A 21 9.66 -2.67 14.46
CA ASN A 21 8.52 -3.34 13.85
C ASN A 21 7.22 -2.98 14.58
N VAL A 22 7.21 -2.95 15.90
CA VAL A 22 6.04 -2.56 16.69
C VAL A 22 5.70 -1.07 16.49
N ILE A 23 6.65 -0.18 16.75
CA ILE A 23 6.43 1.27 16.74
C ILE A 23 6.02 1.75 15.35
N GLU A 24 6.74 1.37 14.30
CA GLU A 24 6.42 1.82 12.94
C GLU A 24 5.20 1.11 12.35
N THR A 25 4.78 -0.04 12.91
CA THR A 25 3.46 -0.61 12.58
C THR A 25 2.35 0.22 13.22
N LEU A 26 2.49 0.62 14.48
CA LEU A 26 1.51 1.48 15.17
C LEU A 26 1.41 2.87 14.51
N LEU A 27 2.53 3.39 14.02
CA LEU A 27 2.63 4.70 13.36
C LEU A 27 2.67 4.59 11.82
N ARG A 28 2.18 3.50 11.24
CA ARG A 28 2.36 3.20 9.81
C ARG A 28 1.80 4.23 8.84
N LEU A 29 0.87 5.07 9.30
CA LEU A 29 0.30 6.17 8.52
C LEU A 29 1.29 7.34 8.31
N PHE A 30 2.39 7.38 9.07
CA PHE A 30 3.41 8.42 8.99
C PHE A 30 4.62 7.97 8.16
N PRO A 31 5.27 8.90 7.43
CA PRO A 31 6.49 8.59 6.70
C PRO A 31 7.69 8.46 7.64
N PHE A 32 8.42 7.34 7.53
CA PHE A 32 9.68 7.11 8.25
C PHE A 32 10.81 6.86 7.25
N PRO A 33 11.46 7.92 6.72
CA PRO A 33 12.52 7.77 5.74
C PRO A 33 13.81 7.25 6.38
N THR A 34 14.50 6.36 5.67
CA THR A 34 15.89 5.99 5.95
C THR A 34 16.82 6.47 4.84
N LYS A 35 18.13 6.38 5.09
CA LYS A 35 19.19 6.80 4.17
C LYS A 35 19.12 6.00 2.87
N THR A 36 19.12 6.71 1.76
CA THR A 36 19.16 6.13 0.42
C THR A 36 20.57 5.76 0.02
N GLY A 37 20.72 4.79 -0.88
CA GLY A 37 22.03 4.39 -1.40
C GLY A 37 22.21 2.88 -1.45
N LEU A 38 23.46 2.45 -1.47
CA LEU A 38 23.85 1.04 -1.50
C LEU A 38 24.11 0.51 -0.09
N VAL A 39 23.55 -0.66 0.21
CA VAL A 39 23.84 -1.45 1.40
C VAL A 39 24.33 -2.83 0.95
N LEU A 40 25.44 -3.28 1.54
CA LEU A 40 25.98 -4.62 1.31
C LEU A 40 25.30 -5.60 2.28
N ILE A 41 24.78 -6.71 1.76
CA ILE A 41 24.25 -7.81 2.56
C ILE A 41 25.20 -8.99 2.40
N GLY A 42 25.71 -9.52 3.51
CA GLY A 42 26.71 -10.59 3.48
C GLY A 42 28.04 -10.09 2.92
N ASP A 43 28.68 -10.93 2.10
CA ASP A 43 29.91 -10.64 1.37
C ASP A 43 29.68 -10.85 -0.14
N PRO A 44 28.98 -9.91 -0.81
CA PRO A 44 28.58 -10.07 -2.22
C PRO A 44 29.76 -9.99 -3.18
N ASP A 45 29.87 -11.00 -4.03
CA ASP A 45 30.81 -11.02 -5.15
C ASP A 45 30.31 -10.18 -6.35
N ARG A 46 30.99 -10.24 -7.49
CA ARG A 46 30.63 -9.46 -8.70
C ARG A 46 29.43 -10.03 -9.46
N MET A 47 28.94 -11.21 -9.10
CA MET A 47 27.78 -11.88 -9.71
C MET A 47 26.56 -11.86 -8.77
N ALA A 48 26.73 -11.37 -7.55
CA ALA A 48 25.68 -11.29 -6.55
C ALA A 48 24.49 -10.45 -7.02
N PRO A 49 23.25 -10.86 -6.69
CA PRO A 49 22.05 -10.18 -7.16
C PRO A 49 21.95 -8.76 -6.61
N VAL A 50 21.50 -7.84 -7.48
CA VAL A 50 21.16 -6.47 -7.10
C VAL A 50 19.66 -6.37 -6.88
N LEU A 51 19.27 -6.09 -5.64
CA LEU A 51 17.89 -5.90 -5.19
C LEU A 51 17.62 -4.42 -4.97
N LEU A 52 16.38 -3.99 -5.19
CA LEU A 52 15.94 -2.64 -4.87
C LEU A 52 14.79 -2.66 -3.87
N THR A 53 14.79 -1.69 -2.96
CA THR A 53 13.65 -1.38 -2.11
C THR A 53 13.42 0.13 -2.01
N CYS A 54 12.32 0.53 -1.37
CA CYS A 54 12.02 1.92 -1.05
C CYS A 54 12.70 2.35 0.26
N ASN A 55 12.77 3.66 0.54
CA ASN A 55 13.42 4.17 1.76
C ASN A 55 12.49 4.29 2.97
N TYR A 56 11.40 3.52 3.03
CA TYR A 56 10.60 3.40 4.26
C TYR A 56 11.31 2.46 5.25
N HIS A 57 11.65 2.97 6.44
CA HIS A 57 12.54 2.31 7.39
C HIS A 57 12.06 0.90 7.77
N LEU A 58 10.79 0.72 8.16
CA LEU A 58 10.20 -0.59 8.41
C LEU A 58 10.35 -1.57 7.24
N THR A 59 10.18 -1.08 6.00
CA THR A 59 10.35 -1.93 4.80
C THR A 59 11.80 -2.36 4.64
N VAL A 60 12.75 -1.42 4.80
CA VAL A 60 14.18 -1.72 4.71
C VAL A 60 14.59 -2.74 5.77
N GLN A 61 14.14 -2.59 7.02
CA GLN A 61 14.47 -3.53 8.09
C GLN A 61 13.90 -4.93 7.82
N ARG A 62 12.66 -5.03 7.34
CA ARG A 62 12.05 -6.32 6.93
C ARG A 62 12.83 -6.98 5.79
N VAL A 63 13.24 -6.20 4.78
CA VAL A 63 14.06 -6.70 3.67
C VAL A 63 15.42 -7.18 4.14
N LYS A 64 16.17 -6.37 4.90
CA LYS A 64 17.49 -6.76 5.43
C LYS A 64 17.41 -8.04 6.27
N ARG A 65 16.39 -8.18 7.11
CA ARG A 65 16.17 -9.40 7.91
C ARG A 65 15.98 -10.63 7.01
N GLN A 66 15.17 -10.52 5.96
CA GLN A 66 14.90 -11.66 5.08
C GLN A 66 16.09 -12.03 4.18
N LEU A 67 16.94 -11.06 3.85
CA LEU A 67 18.17 -11.28 3.10
C LEU A 67 19.32 -11.84 3.96
N THR A 68 19.12 -12.05 5.26
CA THR A 68 20.14 -12.67 6.10
C THR A 68 20.49 -14.07 5.58
N GLY A 69 21.79 -14.31 5.41
CA GLY A 69 22.33 -15.55 4.82
C GLY A 69 22.30 -15.58 3.29
N ILE A 70 22.17 -14.43 2.63
CA ILE A 70 22.33 -14.26 1.19
C ILE A 70 23.35 -13.15 0.96
N ASP A 71 24.28 -13.38 0.04
CA ASP A 71 25.19 -12.34 -0.42
C ASP A 71 24.51 -11.54 -1.54
N ALA A 72 24.21 -10.27 -1.29
CA ALA A 72 23.45 -9.43 -2.22
C ALA A 72 23.75 -7.94 -2.06
N TYR A 73 23.56 -7.19 -3.15
CA TYR A 73 23.56 -5.73 -3.12
C TYR A 73 22.14 -5.20 -2.95
N LEU A 74 21.89 -4.37 -1.94
CA LEU A 74 20.59 -3.74 -1.71
C LEU A 74 20.65 -2.25 -2.01
N LEU A 75 19.91 -1.82 -3.03
CA LEU A 75 19.71 -0.42 -3.38
C LEU A 75 18.45 0.12 -2.70
N ILE A 76 18.61 1.16 -1.89
CA ILE A 76 17.52 1.86 -1.22
C ILE A 76 17.20 3.13 -2.00
N ALA A 77 16.09 3.11 -2.75
CA ALA A 77 15.60 4.24 -3.54
C ALA A 77 14.68 5.15 -2.72
N THR A 78 14.71 6.45 -3.00
CA THR A 78 13.81 7.39 -2.33
C THR A 78 12.33 7.13 -2.65
N SER A 79 11.52 7.07 -1.60
CA SER A 79 10.06 7.04 -1.61
C SER A 79 9.47 8.03 -0.59
N GLN A 80 10.30 8.97 -0.12
CA GLN A 80 9.98 9.93 0.94
C GLN A 80 9.49 9.26 2.24
N GLY A 81 10.01 8.06 2.55
CA GLY A 81 9.62 7.32 3.76
C GLY A 81 8.25 6.67 3.67
N VAL A 82 7.68 6.49 2.47
CA VAL A 82 6.41 5.77 2.26
C VAL A 82 6.68 4.37 1.70
N ASN A 83 5.91 3.38 2.14
CA ASN A 83 6.04 1.99 1.71
C ASN A 83 5.93 1.82 0.18
N VAL A 84 6.41 0.67 -0.35
CA VAL A 84 6.49 0.38 -1.79
C VAL A 84 5.18 0.61 -2.55
N TRP A 85 4.06 0.03 -2.07
CA TRP A 85 2.79 0.10 -2.80
C TRP A 85 2.26 1.52 -2.84
N CYS A 86 2.09 2.15 -1.67
CA CYS A 86 1.55 3.51 -1.55
C CYS A 86 2.44 4.53 -2.27
N SER A 87 3.77 4.38 -2.20
CA SER A 87 4.70 5.27 -2.90
C SER A 87 4.66 5.09 -4.42
N ALA A 88 4.53 3.85 -4.93
CA ALA A 88 4.47 3.60 -6.36
C ALA A 88 3.14 4.05 -6.97
N THR A 89 2.02 3.76 -6.30
CA THR A 89 0.68 4.20 -6.76
C THR A 89 0.51 5.70 -6.57
N GLY A 90 1.12 6.29 -5.55
CA GLY A 90 1.05 7.72 -5.23
C GLY A 90 2.12 8.61 -5.88
N GLY A 91 3.02 8.04 -6.69
CA GLY A 91 3.99 8.81 -7.47
C GLY A 91 5.26 9.25 -6.73
N LEU A 92 5.56 8.67 -5.55
CA LEU A 92 6.78 8.93 -4.77
C LEU A 92 7.93 7.97 -5.11
N LEU A 93 7.61 6.73 -5.50
CA LEU A 93 8.58 5.75 -6.00
C LEU A 93 8.41 5.61 -7.52
N THR A 94 9.33 6.21 -8.27
CA THR A 94 9.20 6.38 -9.73
C THR A 94 10.44 5.91 -10.49
N ASN A 95 10.38 6.02 -11.82
CA ASN A 95 11.56 5.86 -12.69
C ASN A 95 12.75 6.68 -12.21
N HIS A 96 12.53 7.92 -11.76
CA HIS A 96 13.59 8.80 -11.27
C HIS A 96 14.26 8.25 -10.02
N SER A 97 13.46 7.78 -9.05
CA SER A 97 13.99 7.18 -7.81
C SER A 97 14.93 6.02 -8.11
N VAL A 98 14.55 5.14 -9.04
CA VAL A 98 15.34 3.97 -9.45
C VAL A 98 16.58 4.37 -10.25
N ILE A 99 16.43 5.26 -11.25
CA ILE A 99 17.55 5.73 -12.07
C ILE A 99 18.59 6.45 -11.21
N SER A 100 18.13 7.31 -10.29
CA SER A 100 19.00 8.06 -9.40
C SER A 100 19.84 7.10 -8.58
N VAL A 101 19.24 6.14 -7.87
CA VAL A 101 20.01 5.23 -7.02
C VAL A 101 20.96 4.33 -7.82
N LEU A 102 20.58 3.89 -9.02
CA LEU A 102 21.47 3.12 -9.90
C LEU A 102 22.71 3.93 -10.32
N LYS A 103 22.54 5.21 -10.64
CA LYS A 103 23.64 6.08 -11.09
C LYS A 103 24.52 6.57 -9.94
N THR A 104 23.94 6.86 -8.76
CA THR A 104 24.67 7.49 -7.65
C THR A 104 25.24 6.50 -6.65
N SER A 105 24.79 5.24 -6.64
CA SER A 105 25.26 4.22 -5.69
C SER A 105 26.67 3.68 -5.96
N GLY A 106 27.16 3.81 -7.20
CA GLY A 106 28.41 3.17 -7.63
C GLY A 106 28.28 1.67 -7.91
N ILE A 107 27.07 1.10 -7.91
CA ILE A 107 26.82 -0.33 -8.11
C ILE A 107 27.41 -0.86 -9.43
N GLU A 108 27.49 -0.03 -10.47
CA GLU A 108 28.05 -0.43 -11.77
C GLU A 108 29.51 -0.87 -11.71
N LYS A 109 30.26 -0.45 -10.68
CA LYS A 109 31.67 -0.82 -10.49
C LYS A 109 31.83 -2.11 -9.68
N LEU A 110 30.75 -2.60 -9.07
CA LEU A 110 30.77 -3.70 -8.11
C LEU A 110 30.23 -5.01 -8.69
N VAL A 111 29.45 -4.95 -9.77
CA VAL A 111 28.89 -6.13 -10.45
C VAL A 111 29.25 -6.16 -11.93
N ASP A 112 29.35 -7.37 -12.48
CA ASP A 112 29.68 -7.60 -13.91
C ASP A 112 28.43 -7.73 -14.79
N HIS A 113 27.25 -7.54 -14.20
CA HIS A 113 25.97 -7.57 -14.89
C HIS A 113 25.18 -6.27 -14.68
N ARG A 114 24.14 -6.05 -15.49
CA ARG A 114 23.25 -4.88 -15.39
C ARG A 114 21.80 -5.33 -15.16
N ASN A 115 21.59 -6.07 -14.09
CA ASN A 115 20.27 -6.61 -13.72
C ASN A 115 19.89 -6.14 -12.32
N VAL A 116 18.69 -5.58 -12.16
CA VAL A 116 18.15 -5.17 -10.86
C VAL A 116 16.77 -5.76 -10.63
N ILE A 117 16.54 -6.31 -9.44
CA ILE A 117 15.28 -6.91 -9.02
C ILE A 117 14.49 -5.86 -8.24
N LEU A 118 13.32 -5.50 -8.75
CA LEU A 118 12.39 -4.55 -8.15
C LEU A 118 11.28 -5.28 -7.39
N PRO A 119 10.68 -4.69 -6.34
CA PRO A 119 9.48 -5.23 -5.73
C PRO A 119 8.31 -5.21 -6.72
N GLN A 120 7.50 -6.27 -6.80
CA GLN A 120 6.39 -6.33 -7.77
C GLN A 120 5.40 -5.16 -7.62
N LEU A 121 5.12 -4.78 -6.37
CA LEU A 121 4.18 -3.71 -6.04
C LEU A 121 4.65 -2.32 -6.52
N ALA A 122 5.90 -2.18 -6.97
CA ALA A 122 6.38 -0.96 -7.62
C ALA A 122 5.94 -0.82 -9.10
N ALA A 123 5.36 -1.86 -9.70
CA ALA A 123 4.98 -1.89 -11.11
C ALA A 123 3.93 -0.85 -11.53
N ALA A 124 3.20 -0.26 -10.58
CA ALA A 124 2.33 0.87 -10.89
C ALA A 124 3.13 2.17 -11.15
N GLY A 125 4.29 2.35 -10.53
CA GLY A 125 5.08 3.59 -10.55
C GLY A 125 6.33 3.54 -11.43
N VAL A 126 6.92 2.35 -11.62
CA VAL A 126 8.21 2.15 -12.30
C VAL A 126 8.05 1.34 -13.59
N GLU A 127 8.71 1.78 -14.65
CA GLU A 127 8.68 1.21 -16.00
C GLU A 127 10.07 0.68 -16.39
N PRO A 128 10.28 -0.65 -16.40
CA PRO A 128 11.57 -1.25 -16.75
C PRO A 128 12.16 -0.79 -18.07
N ARG A 129 11.32 -0.51 -19.08
CA ARG A 129 11.79 0.00 -20.39
C ARG A 129 12.45 1.38 -20.28
N VAL A 130 11.92 2.24 -19.41
CA VAL A 130 12.48 3.58 -19.18
C VAL A 130 13.81 3.45 -18.45
N ILE A 131 13.90 2.55 -17.46
CA ILE A 131 15.16 2.24 -16.76
C ILE A 131 16.21 1.76 -17.77
N ARG A 132 15.91 0.72 -18.54
CA ARG A 132 16.82 0.16 -19.55
C ARG A 132 17.29 1.19 -20.56
N ARG A 133 16.38 2.04 -21.06
CA ARG A 133 16.74 3.12 -22.00
C ARG A 133 17.64 4.18 -21.37
N LYS A 134 17.42 4.57 -20.11
CA LYS A 134 18.15 5.67 -19.45
C LYS A 134 19.45 5.23 -18.74
N THR A 135 19.62 3.94 -18.43
CA THR A 135 20.77 3.42 -17.65
C THR A 135 21.44 2.17 -18.23
N GLY A 136 20.82 1.50 -19.21
CA GLY A 136 21.28 0.18 -19.68
C GLY A 136 20.96 -0.97 -18.72
N TRP A 137 20.39 -0.71 -17.53
CA TRP A 137 20.00 -1.75 -16.58
C TRP A 137 18.68 -2.41 -16.95
N SER A 138 18.67 -3.74 -16.91
CA SER A 138 17.46 -4.55 -17.01
C SER A 138 16.80 -4.66 -15.65
N ALA A 139 15.60 -4.12 -15.52
CA ALA A 139 14.81 -4.23 -14.29
C ALA A 139 13.79 -5.36 -14.40
N LYS A 140 13.79 -6.29 -13.44
CA LYS A 140 12.81 -7.39 -13.35
C LYS A 140 12.02 -7.27 -12.06
N PHE A 141 10.71 -7.49 -12.11
CA PHE A 141 9.89 -7.53 -10.89
C PHE A 141 10.02 -8.88 -10.21
N GLY A 142 10.55 -8.88 -8.99
CA GLY A 142 10.58 -10.03 -8.07
C GLY A 142 9.21 -10.30 -7.44
N PRO A 143 9.14 -11.07 -6.35
CA PRO A 143 7.90 -11.46 -5.70
C PRO A 143 7.19 -10.27 -5.02
N VAL A 144 5.92 -10.48 -4.64
CA VAL A 144 5.15 -9.54 -3.81
C VAL A 144 5.70 -9.50 -2.39
N TYR A 145 6.00 -10.68 -1.83
CA TYR A 145 6.50 -10.86 -0.47
C TYR A 145 8.00 -11.13 -0.50
N ILE A 146 8.74 -10.52 0.41
CA ILE A 146 10.20 -10.67 0.44
C ILE A 146 10.59 -12.08 0.90
N GLU A 147 9.71 -12.74 1.63
CA GLU A 147 9.86 -14.11 2.13
C GLU A 147 10.20 -15.09 1.00
N ASP A 148 9.63 -14.87 -0.18
CA ASP A 148 9.80 -15.69 -1.38
C ASP A 148 11.11 -15.43 -2.14
N ILE A 149 11.92 -14.44 -1.72
CA ILE A 149 13.08 -13.99 -2.50
C ILE A 149 14.12 -15.09 -2.70
N LYS A 150 14.35 -15.94 -1.69
CA LYS A 150 15.31 -17.04 -1.76
C LYS A 150 14.92 -18.05 -2.83
N HIS A 151 13.63 -18.37 -2.93
CA HIS A 151 13.12 -19.27 -3.96
C HIS A 151 13.20 -18.61 -5.33
N PHE A 152 12.77 -17.35 -5.45
CA PHE A 152 12.84 -16.59 -6.69
C PHE A 152 14.27 -16.47 -7.26
N LEU A 153 15.28 -16.26 -6.40
CA LEU A 153 16.67 -16.17 -6.83
C LEU A 153 17.21 -17.52 -7.34
N LYS A 154 16.71 -18.64 -6.81
CA LYS A 154 17.09 -20.00 -7.26
C LYS A 154 16.40 -20.40 -8.57
N SER A 155 15.10 -20.13 -8.69
CA SER A 155 14.32 -20.50 -9.88
C SER A 155 14.53 -19.55 -11.05
N GLY A 156 14.82 -18.27 -10.76
CA GLY A 156 14.85 -17.19 -11.74
C GLY A 156 13.47 -16.74 -12.22
N GLU A 157 12.38 -17.40 -11.84
CA GLU A 157 11.00 -17.11 -12.25
C GLU A 157 10.04 -17.04 -11.06
N LYS A 158 8.89 -16.39 -11.25
CA LYS A 158 7.87 -16.23 -10.21
C LYS A 158 6.80 -17.29 -10.34
N ASP A 159 6.50 -17.95 -9.23
CA ASP A 159 5.34 -18.82 -9.14
C ASP A 159 4.03 -18.01 -9.09
N GLU A 160 2.90 -18.70 -9.29
CA GLU A 160 1.55 -18.14 -9.14
C GLU A 160 1.32 -17.51 -7.75
N SER A 161 1.83 -18.14 -6.70
CA SER A 161 1.69 -17.68 -5.31
C SER A 161 2.46 -16.38 -5.06
N MET A 162 3.70 -16.29 -5.57
CA MET A 162 4.59 -15.13 -5.40
C MET A 162 4.03 -13.85 -6.00
N ARG A 163 3.12 -13.95 -6.97
CA ARG A 163 2.52 -12.81 -7.65
C ARG A 163 1.29 -12.27 -6.94
N LYS A 164 0.65 -13.03 -6.06
CA LYS A 164 -0.65 -12.69 -5.46
C LYS A 164 -0.48 -12.14 -4.05
N VAL A 165 -1.16 -11.04 -3.75
CA VAL A 165 -1.29 -10.52 -2.38
C VAL A 165 -2.28 -11.40 -1.62
N GLN A 166 -1.90 -11.84 -0.41
CA GLN A 166 -2.71 -12.74 0.42
C GLN A 166 -3.54 -11.99 1.46
N PHE A 167 -3.02 -10.91 2.05
CA PHE A 167 -3.66 -10.16 3.15
C PHE A 167 -4.11 -11.09 4.29
N ASP A 168 -3.13 -11.76 4.89
CA ASP A 168 -3.31 -12.73 5.97
C ASP A 168 -3.74 -12.07 7.29
N VAL A 169 -3.95 -12.88 8.32
CA VAL A 169 -4.36 -12.41 9.67
C VAL A 169 -3.33 -11.46 10.26
N LYS A 170 -2.03 -11.70 10.02
CA LYS A 170 -0.96 -10.82 10.50
C LYS A 170 -1.07 -9.43 9.88
N GLN A 171 -1.23 -9.32 8.57
CA GLN A 171 -1.39 -8.04 7.89
C GLN A 171 -2.68 -7.31 8.32
N ARG A 172 -3.76 -8.04 8.59
CA ARG A 172 -5.00 -7.46 9.13
C ARG A 172 -4.80 -6.89 10.52
N LEU A 173 -4.08 -7.60 11.39
CA LEU A 173 -3.73 -7.11 12.73
C LEU A 173 -2.82 -5.87 12.66
N GLU A 174 -1.86 -5.85 11.73
CA GLU A 174 -1.05 -4.65 11.47
C GLU A 174 -1.93 -3.46 11.07
N MET A 175 -2.93 -3.65 10.20
CA MET A 175 -3.85 -2.58 9.81
C MET A 175 -4.76 -2.13 10.94
N ALA A 176 -5.32 -3.07 11.71
CA ALA A 176 -6.13 -2.76 12.88
C ALA A 176 -5.35 -1.89 13.87
N SER A 177 -4.11 -2.29 14.18
CA SER A 177 -3.23 -1.56 15.09
C SER A 177 -2.83 -0.18 14.55
N ALA A 178 -2.50 -0.10 13.25
CA ALA A 178 -2.11 1.15 12.60
C ALA A 178 -3.22 2.22 12.59
N TRP A 179 -4.48 1.81 12.66
CA TRP A 179 -5.63 2.70 12.75
C TRP A 179 -6.06 2.97 14.20
N ALA A 180 -6.13 1.92 15.02
CA ALA A 180 -6.55 2.03 16.42
C ALA A 180 -5.61 2.89 17.25
N PHE A 181 -4.29 2.77 17.03
CA PHE A 181 -3.30 3.44 17.87
C PHE A 181 -3.33 4.98 17.72
N PRO A 182 -3.20 5.58 16.52
CA PRO A 182 -3.26 7.03 16.37
C PRO A 182 -4.59 7.60 16.86
N LEU A 183 -5.70 6.89 16.62
CA LEU A 183 -7.01 7.33 17.09
C LEU A 183 -7.13 7.27 18.61
N SER A 184 -6.55 6.24 19.26
CA SER A 184 -6.49 6.16 20.72
C SER A 184 -5.66 7.29 21.31
N VAL A 185 -4.54 7.66 20.68
CA VAL A 185 -3.72 8.81 21.12
C VAL A 185 -4.52 10.11 21.05
N VAL A 186 -5.22 10.36 19.93
CA VAL A 186 -6.09 11.54 19.79
C VAL A 186 -7.21 11.51 20.83
N ALA A 187 -7.85 10.35 21.06
CA ALA A 187 -8.88 10.18 22.07
C ALA A 187 -8.36 10.50 23.48
N VAL A 188 -7.16 10.01 23.84
CA VAL A 188 -6.53 10.31 25.12
C VAL A 188 -6.28 11.81 25.26
N LEU A 189 -5.71 12.48 24.25
CA LEU A 189 -5.43 13.92 24.31
C LEU A 189 -6.71 14.76 24.48
N VAL A 190 -7.82 14.35 23.87
CA VAL A 190 -9.10 15.06 23.96
C VAL A 190 -9.82 14.79 25.28
N VAL A 191 -9.78 13.55 25.78
CA VAL A 191 -10.61 13.10 26.92
C VAL A 191 -9.89 13.24 28.27
N LEU A 192 -8.56 13.10 28.31
CA LEU A 192 -7.76 13.14 29.55
C LEU A 192 -8.01 14.38 30.43
N PRO A 193 -8.16 15.61 29.89
CA PRO A 193 -8.36 16.80 30.74
C PRO A 193 -9.72 16.82 31.46
N PHE A 194 -10.69 16.04 31.01
CA PHE A 194 -12.07 16.13 31.45
C PHE A 194 -12.57 14.85 32.15
N TRP A 195 -12.26 13.67 31.59
CA TRP A 195 -12.84 12.39 32.03
C TRP A 195 -11.84 11.23 31.93
N ALA A 196 -10.85 11.20 32.82
CA ALA A 196 -9.81 10.16 32.82
C ALA A 196 -10.37 8.73 32.96
N GLU A 197 -11.52 8.57 33.63
CA GLU A 197 -12.23 7.30 33.78
C GLU A 197 -12.73 6.71 32.44
N MET A 198 -12.91 7.55 31.41
CA MET A 198 -13.38 7.13 30.08
C MET A 198 -12.24 6.61 29.18
N LEU A 199 -10.98 6.78 29.57
CA LEU A 199 -9.84 6.46 28.71
C LEU A 199 -9.75 4.96 28.40
N LEU A 200 -9.86 4.12 29.41
CA LEU A 200 -9.81 2.67 29.24
C LEU A 200 -11.00 2.15 28.40
N PRO A 201 -12.27 2.42 28.75
CA PRO A 201 -13.40 1.92 27.96
C PRO A 201 -13.38 2.44 26.51
N LEU A 202 -13.04 3.71 26.30
CA LEU A 202 -12.94 4.27 24.94
C LEU A 202 -11.82 3.60 24.14
N THR A 203 -10.64 3.39 24.73
CA THR A 203 -9.54 2.67 24.07
C THR A 203 -9.94 1.24 23.74
N LEU A 204 -10.59 0.52 24.67
CA LEU A 204 -11.07 -0.85 24.41
C LEU A 204 -12.10 -0.90 23.28
N ILE A 205 -13.00 0.08 23.20
CA ILE A 205 -13.96 0.21 22.09
C ILE A 205 -13.21 0.47 20.78
N ILE A 206 -12.24 1.39 20.77
CA ILE A 206 -11.47 1.74 19.57
C ILE A 206 -10.75 0.49 19.01
N TRP A 207 -10.04 -0.23 19.88
CA TRP A 207 -9.32 -1.44 19.49
C TRP A 207 -10.26 -2.60 19.15
N GLY A 208 -11.32 -2.80 19.93
CA GLY A 208 -12.31 -3.84 19.70
C GLY A 208 -13.01 -3.67 18.35
N LEU A 209 -13.40 -2.44 18.00
CA LEU A 209 -13.98 -2.11 16.69
C LEU A 209 -12.95 -2.28 15.57
N ALA A 210 -11.72 -1.78 15.73
CA ALA A 210 -10.70 -1.94 14.70
C ALA A 210 -10.43 -3.44 14.42
N LEU A 211 -10.31 -4.26 15.46
CA LEU A 211 -10.10 -5.70 15.31
C LEU A 211 -11.32 -6.40 14.68
N SER A 212 -12.53 -6.08 15.14
CA SER A 212 -13.77 -6.67 14.60
C SER A 212 -14.02 -6.29 13.14
N ILE A 213 -13.49 -5.15 12.70
CA ILE A 213 -13.54 -4.73 11.31
C ILE A 213 -12.45 -5.45 10.49
N PHE A 214 -11.17 -5.33 10.86
CA PHE A 214 -10.08 -5.79 10.00
C PHE A 214 -9.88 -7.30 9.97
N LEU A 215 -10.08 -8.02 11.08
CA LEU A 215 -9.84 -9.47 11.14
C LEU A 215 -10.78 -10.27 10.20
N PRO A 216 -12.11 -10.08 10.25
CA PRO A 216 -13.05 -10.76 9.36
C PRO A 216 -13.21 -10.07 7.99
N PHE A 217 -12.39 -9.08 7.66
CA PHE A 217 -12.51 -8.27 6.42
C PHE A 217 -12.82 -9.09 5.15
N PRO A 218 -12.13 -10.21 4.83
CA PRO A 218 -12.44 -10.97 3.61
C PRO A 218 -13.85 -11.55 3.55
N LEU A 219 -14.51 -11.79 4.70
CA LEU A 219 -15.86 -12.37 4.76
C LEU A 219 -16.90 -11.40 4.18
N TYR A 220 -16.72 -10.09 4.43
CA TYR A 220 -17.67 -9.08 4.02
C TYR A 220 -17.18 -8.14 2.91
N ALA A 221 -15.89 -8.20 2.55
CA ALA A 221 -15.33 -7.30 1.54
C ALA A 221 -15.95 -7.43 0.14
N ARG A 222 -16.62 -8.55 -0.18
CA ARG A 222 -17.42 -8.69 -1.41
C ARG A 222 -18.62 -7.73 -1.46
N TRP A 223 -19.21 -7.41 -0.31
CA TRP A 223 -20.38 -6.53 -0.19
C TRP A 223 -20.01 -5.05 -0.17
N LEU A 224 -18.74 -4.72 0.11
CA LEU A 224 -18.25 -3.33 0.10
C LEU A 224 -18.09 -2.74 -1.32
N LYS A 225 -18.23 -3.55 -2.39
CA LYS A 225 -18.15 -3.10 -3.78
C LYS A 225 -19.43 -2.38 -4.18
N HIS A 226 -19.55 -1.11 -3.84
CA HIS A 226 -20.63 -0.26 -4.32
C HIS A 226 -20.17 0.65 -5.46
N LYS A 227 -21.06 0.84 -6.44
CA LYS A 227 -20.82 1.66 -7.63
C LYS A 227 -21.14 3.14 -7.41
N ASP A 228 -21.72 3.47 -6.26
CA ASP A 228 -22.23 4.82 -5.99
C ASP A 228 -21.15 5.79 -5.52
N LYS A 229 -21.39 7.09 -5.71
CA LYS A 229 -20.52 8.14 -5.20
C LYS A 229 -20.57 8.17 -3.67
N ARG A 230 -19.41 8.34 -3.03
CA ARG A 230 -19.28 8.41 -1.58
C ARG A 230 -18.74 9.78 -1.16
N ILE A 231 -19.20 10.26 -0.01
CA ILE A 231 -18.72 11.49 0.60
C ILE A 231 -17.70 11.10 1.66
N GLY A 232 -16.50 11.64 1.55
CA GLY A 232 -15.47 11.37 2.53
C GLY A 232 -14.39 12.45 2.59
N LEU A 233 -13.67 12.46 3.70
CA LEU A 233 -12.60 13.39 4.00
C LEU A 233 -11.31 12.61 4.28
N ILE A 234 -10.32 12.75 3.39
CA ILE A 234 -8.97 12.17 3.48
C ILE A 234 -8.96 10.64 3.62
N PHE A 235 -9.25 10.12 4.80
CA PHE A 235 -9.26 8.71 5.16
C PHE A 235 -10.62 8.20 5.62
N PHE A 236 -11.57 9.12 5.86
CA PHE A 236 -12.90 8.79 6.37
C PHE A 236 -13.92 8.82 5.24
N ASP A 237 -14.56 7.70 4.99
CA ASP A 237 -15.71 7.51 4.13
C ASP A 237 -16.99 7.48 4.98
N PHE A 238 -17.78 8.55 4.96
CA PHE A 238 -19.00 8.71 5.75
C PHE A 238 -20.23 8.02 5.12
N HIS A 239 -19.98 7.03 4.26
CA HIS A 239 -20.98 6.29 3.50
C HIS A 239 -21.75 7.19 2.52
N GLN A 240 -22.64 6.58 1.72
CA GLN A 240 -23.40 7.30 0.71
C GLN A 240 -24.22 8.46 1.32
N GLY A 241 -24.04 9.67 0.80
CA GLY A 241 -24.77 10.86 1.25
C GLY A 241 -24.44 11.35 2.67
N GLY A 242 -23.37 10.86 3.30
CA GLY A 242 -23.06 11.21 4.69
C GLY A 242 -23.98 10.52 5.70
N PHE A 243 -24.56 9.37 5.34
CA PHE A 243 -25.51 8.62 6.18
C PHE A 243 -25.00 8.37 7.60
N LEU A 244 -23.70 8.09 7.79
CA LEU A 244 -23.11 7.93 9.13
C LEU A 244 -23.16 9.22 9.95
N LEU A 245 -22.97 10.38 9.32
CA LEU A 245 -23.11 11.69 9.97
C LEU A 245 -24.56 11.98 10.33
N ILE A 246 -25.52 11.58 9.49
CA ILE A 246 -26.96 11.73 9.77
C ILE A 246 -27.34 10.87 10.98
N ILE A 247 -26.94 9.59 11.00
CA ILE A 247 -27.19 8.71 12.16
C ILE A 247 -26.59 9.30 13.41
N TRP A 248 -25.34 9.76 13.34
CA TRP A 248 -24.68 10.37 14.50
C TRP A 248 -25.41 11.63 14.97
N GLY A 249 -25.84 12.50 14.05
CA GLY A 249 -26.65 13.68 14.37
C GLY A 249 -28.00 13.34 15.02
N LEU A 250 -28.70 12.32 14.51
CA LEU A 250 -29.94 11.82 15.10
C LEU A 250 -29.71 11.24 16.50
N PHE A 251 -28.60 10.54 16.71
CA PHE A 251 -28.20 10.05 18.02
C PHE A 251 -27.97 11.20 19.01
N LEU A 252 -27.26 12.26 18.60
CA LEU A 252 -27.07 13.45 19.44
C LEU A 252 -28.38 14.17 19.74
N ALA A 253 -29.26 14.31 18.75
CA ALA A 253 -30.59 14.91 18.95
C ALA A 253 -31.43 14.08 19.94
N GLY A 254 -31.39 12.74 19.80
CA GLY A 254 -32.04 11.82 20.73
C GLY A 254 -31.50 11.95 22.15
N LEU A 255 -30.18 12.04 22.32
CA LEU A 255 -29.55 12.29 23.62
C LEU A 255 -29.97 13.63 24.24
N ALA A 256 -30.05 14.69 23.42
CA ALA A 256 -30.47 16.00 23.89
C ALA A 256 -31.93 16.01 24.34
N ILE A 257 -32.82 15.40 23.55
CA ILE A 257 -34.24 15.25 23.89
C ILE A 257 -34.39 14.42 25.18
N TRP A 258 -33.70 13.28 25.27
CA TRP A 258 -33.74 12.44 26.46
C TRP A 258 -33.26 13.17 27.72
N SER A 259 -32.19 13.98 27.62
CA SER A 259 -31.75 14.83 28.73
C SER A 259 -32.83 15.83 29.12
N LEU A 260 -33.39 16.56 28.15
CA LEU A 260 -34.47 17.54 28.41
C LEU A 260 -35.69 16.91 29.09
N LEU A 261 -36.09 15.71 28.66
CA LEU A 261 -37.20 14.96 29.25
C LEU A 261 -36.92 14.43 30.66
N SER A 262 -35.65 14.21 31.01
CA SER A 262 -35.24 13.64 32.31
C SER A 262 -35.09 14.68 33.42
N GLY A 263 -35.56 15.91 33.20
CA GLY A 263 -35.54 16.98 34.21
C GLY A 263 -34.58 18.13 33.92
N GLY A 264 -33.96 18.18 32.74
CA GLY A 264 -33.14 19.32 32.30
C GLY A 264 -31.95 18.94 31.42
N PHE A 265 -31.41 19.90 30.67
CA PHE A 265 -30.25 19.63 29.82
C PHE A 265 -28.96 19.62 30.63
N HIS A 266 -28.36 18.44 30.79
CA HIS A 266 -27.08 18.26 31.48
C HIS A 266 -25.94 18.16 30.47
N TRP A 267 -25.08 19.19 30.45
CA TRP A 267 -23.97 19.30 29.48
C TRP A 267 -22.95 18.17 29.60
N GLU A 268 -22.62 17.75 30.82
CA GLU A 268 -21.56 16.76 31.05
C GLU A 268 -21.85 15.38 30.43
N PRO A 269 -22.95 14.68 30.77
CA PRO A 269 -23.26 13.39 30.17
C PRO A 269 -23.49 13.50 28.66
N PHE A 270 -24.09 14.61 28.19
CA PHE A 270 -24.26 14.86 26.76
C PHE A 270 -22.90 14.89 26.02
N LEU A 271 -21.94 15.67 26.52
CA LEU A 271 -20.61 15.78 25.91
C LEU A 271 -19.83 14.47 25.96
N ARG A 272 -19.90 13.73 27.08
CA ARG A 272 -19.26 12.40 27.22
C ARG A 272 -19.74 11.43 26.13
N TRP A 273 -21.05 11.32 25.93
CA TRP A 273 -21.62 10.45 24.90
C TRP A 273 -21.40 10.99 23.48
N ALA A 274 -21.43 12.30 23.28
CA ALA A 274 -21.15 12.93 22.00
C ALA A 274 -19.73 12.63 21.53
N ILE A 275 -18.73 12.82 22.39
CA ILE A 275 -17.32 12.57 22.08
C ILE A 275 -17.06 11.08 21.89
N SER A 276 -17.60 10.21 22.75
CA SER A 276 -17.41 8.76 22.64
C SER A 276 -18.01 8.22 21.34
N SER A 277 -19.24 8.60 21.02
CA SER A 277 -19.90 8.21 19.77
C SER A 277 -19.23 8.81 18.53
N PHE A 278 -18.59 9.99 18.65
CA PHE A 278 -17.79 10.57 17.57
C PHE A 278 -16.59 9.68 17.23
N PHE A 279 -15.83 9.20 18.21
CA PHE A 279 -14.71 8.28 17.96
C PHE A 279 -15.16 6.94 17.37
N VAL A 280 -16.30 6.40 17.85
CA VAL A 280 -16.92 5.21 17.25
C VAL A 280 -17.27 5.47 15.79
N MET A 281 -17.91 6.60 15.49
CA MET A 281 -18.26 7.00 14.12
C MET A 281 -17.02 7.18 13.24
N LEU A 282 -15.94 7.78 13.75
CA LEU A 282 -14.68 7.88 13.02
C LEU A 282 -14.12 6.51 12.61
N ILE A 283 -14.11 5.52 13.52
CA ILE A 283 -13.66 4.17 13.19
C ILE A 283 -14.53 3.52 12.13
N LEU A 284 -15.86 3.61 12.31
CA LEU A 284 -16.81 3.04 11.36
C LEU A 284 -16.72 3.71 9.98
N SER A 285 -16.26 4.96 9.94
CA SER A 285 -16.02 5.70 8.70
C SER A 285 -14.64 5.46 8.10
N LEU A 286 -13.75 4.63 8.66
CA LEU A 286 -12.44 4.41 8.05
C LEU A 286 -12.56 3.82 6.63
N ASP A 287 -11.77 4.34 5.68
CA ASP A 287 -11.64 3.75 4.34
C ASP A 287 -10.84 2.44 4.40
N LEU A 288 -11.54 1.37 4.77
CA LEU A 288 -10.99 0.01 4.84
C LEU A 288 -10.45 -0.46 3.50
N MET A 289 -11.10 -0.04 2.40
CA MET A 289 -10.71 -0.46 1.06
C MET A 289 -9.36 0.15 0.67
N GLY A 290 -9.13 1.42 0.99
CA GLY A 290 -7.85 2.11 0.77
C GLY A 290 -6.71 1.62 1.66
N SER A 291 -7.03 0.94 2.76
CA SER A 291 -6.06 0.40 3.72
C SER A 291 -5.48 -0.96 3.32
N THR A 292 -5.92 -1.55 2.20
CA THR A 292 -5.42 -2.84 1.73
C THR A 292 -4.99 -2.76 0.27
N PRO A 293 -3.99 -3.54 -0.17
CA PRO A 293 -3.66 -3.65 -1.59
C PRO A 293 -4.67 -4.52 -2.38
N LEU A 294 -5.70 -5.05 -1.70
CA LEU A 294 -6.72 -5.93 -2.28
C LEU A 294 -7.97 -5.22 -2.76
N TYR A 295 -8.12 -3.95 -2.41
CA TYR A 295 -9.25 -3.11 -2.78
C TYR A 295 -8.74 -1.72 -3.14
N LYS A 296 -9.52 -1.00 -3.94
CA LYS A 296 -9.25 0.40 -4.23
C LYS A 296 -10.01 1.28 -3.25
N SER A 297 -9.37 2.36 -2.80
CA SER A 297 -9.97 3.36 -1.93
C SER A 297 -11.37 3.74 -2.40
N SER A 298 -12.26 3.83 -1.43
CA SER A 298 -13.64 4.22 -1.65
C SER A 298 -13.81 5.71 -1.97
N LEU A 299 -12.78 6.51 -1.70
CA LEU A 299 -12.75 7.95 -1.87
C LEU A 299 -12.37 8.40 -3.29
N HIS A 300 -12.01 7.46 -4.17
CA HIS A 300 -11.56 7.77 -5.52
C HIS A 300 -12.56 7.24 -6.56
N GLU A 301 -13.10 8.14 -7.40
CA GLU A 301 -14.02 7.77 -8.49
C GLU A 301 -13.38 6.78 -9.49
N ASP A 302 -12.05 6.80 -9.62
CA ASP A 302 -11.27 5.86 -10.44
C ASP A 302 -11.47 4.37 -10.04
N ARG A 303 -12.09 4.08 -8.89
CA ARG A 303 -12.50 2.71 -8.51
C ARG A 303 -13.56 2.12 -9.43
N LEU A 304 -14.32 2.97 -10.11
CA LEU A 304 -15.39 2.58 -11.01
C LEU A 304 -14.87 2.18 -12.40
N PHE A 305 -13.59 2.39 -12.67
CA PHE A 305 -13.02 2.07 -13.96
C PHE A 305 -12.86 0.57 -14.16
N SER A 306 -13.10 0.12 -15.39
CA SER A 306 -12.76 -1.23 -15.86
C SER A 306 -11.48 -1.20 -16.69
N VAL A 307 -10.66 -2.23 -16.57
CA VAL A 307 -9.52 -2.45 -17.48
C VAL A 307 -10.03 -3.17 -18.72
N VAL A 308 -9.71 -2.63 -19.90
CA VAL A 308 -10.10 -3.22 -21.19
C VAL A 308 -8.83 -3.57 -21.98
N ILE A 309 -8.87 -4.69 -22.71
CA ILE A 309 -7.80 -5.12 -23.62
C ILE A 309 -8.23 -4.82 -25.06
N ASP A 310 -7.40 -4.07 -25.76
CA ASP A 310 -7.42 -3.94 -27.22
C ASP A 310 -6.75 -5.18 -27.83
N LYS A 311 -7.56 -6.04 -28.48
CA LYS A 311 -7.10 -7.32 -29.03
C LYS A 311 -6.17 -7.13 -30.23
N ASP A 312 -6.31 -6.04 -30.97
CA ASP A 312 -5.52 -5.79 -32.18
C ASP A 312 -4.10 -5.35 -31.83
N LYS A 313 -3.95 -4.63 -30.71
CA LYS A 313 -2.65 -4.25 -30.14
C LYS A 313 -2.02 -5.36 -29.29
N CYS A 314 -2.81 -6.27 -28.73
CA CYS A 314 -2.27 -7.30 -27.85
C CYS A 314 -1.38 -8.29 -28.62
N ARG A 315 -0.19 -8.57 -28.07
CA ARG A 315 0.75 -9.59 -28.59
C ARG A 315 1.16 -10.61 -27.53
N GLY A 316 0.42 -10.70 -26.42
CA GLY A 316 0.61 -11.76 -25.44
C GLY A 316 1.92 -11.72 -24.65
N ALA A 317 2.56 -10.54 -24.49
CA ALA A 317 3.84 -10.41 -23.78
C ALA A 317 3.83 -10.78 -22.28
N GLY A 318 2.67 -11.07 -21.69
CA GLY A 318 2.56 -11.62 -20.34
C GLY A 318 2.83 -10.68 -19.15
N LEU A 319 3.39 -9.49 -19.36
CA LEU A 319 3.69 -8.56 -18.26
C LEU A 319 2.47 -8.20 -17.39
N CYS A 320 1.26 -8.15 -17.97
CA CYS A 320 0.02 -7.93 -17.21
C CYS A 320 -0.27 -9.06 -16.21
N HIS A 321 0.04 -10.30 -16.55
CA HIS A 321 -0.04 -11.46 -15.67
C HIS A 321 1.06 -11.44 -14.62
N ASP A 322 2.28 -11.03 -14.99
CA ASP A 322 3.42 -11.00 -14.07
C ASP A 322 3.28 -9.97 -12.95
N VAL A 323 2.63 -8.83 -13.21
CA VAL A 323 2.55 -7.72 -12.23
C VAL A 323 1.20 -7.58 -11.55
N CYS A 324 0.20 -8.36 -11.92
CA CYS A 324 -1.14 -8.25 -11.33
C CYS A 324 -1.16 -8.88 -9.91
N PRO A 325 -1.31 -8.08 -8.84
CA PRO A 325 -1.32 -8.59 -7.47
C PRO A 325 -2.56 -9.43 -7.12
N ARG A 326 -3.55 -9.46 -8.01
CA ARG A 326 -4.81 -10.21 -7.86
C ARG A 326 -4.92 -11.40 -8.80
N GLY A 327 -3.96 -11.59 -9.70
CA GLY A 327 -3.98 -12.67 -10.69
C GLY A 327 -5.16 -12.58 -11.66
N CYS A 328 -5.53 -11.38 -12.12
CA CYS A 328 -6.70 -11.17 -12.99
C CYS A 328 -6.52 -11.63 -14.44
N PHE A 329 -5.30 -11.96 -14.85
CA PHE A 329 -4.94 -12.21 -16.25
C PHE A 329 -4.49 -13.64 -16.47
N GLN A 330 -4.86 -14.20 -17.62
CA GLN A 330 -4.24 -15.39 -18.22
C GLN A 330 -3.67 -15.03 -19.58
N VAL A 331 -2.62 -15.73 -20.00
CA VAL A 331 -1.90 -15.46 -21.25
C VAL A 331 -1.90 -16.73 -22.07
N ASP A 332 -2.55 -16.68 -23.23
CA ASP A 332 -2.48 -17.74 -24.21
C ASP A 332 -1.22 -17.50 -25.07
N ARG A 333 -0.20 -18.33 -24.84
CA ARG A 333 1.07 -18.26 -25.57
C ARG A 333 0.95 -18.72 -27.03
N ARG A 334 -0.05 -19.54 -27.37
CA ARG A 334 -0.28 -20.02 -28.76
C ARG A 334 -0.94 -18.94 -29.60
N ARG A 335 -1.95 -18.27 -29.02
CA ARG A 335 -2.68 -17.18 -29.69
C ARG A 335 -2.04 -15.80 -29.52
N HIS A 336 -0.93 -15.71 -28.77
CA HIS A 336 -0.26 -14.46 -28.43
C HIS A 336 -1.23 -13.39 -27.90
N ILE A 337 -2.14 -13.77 -27.00
CA ILE A 337 -3.14 -12.86 -26.46
C ILE A 337 -3.30 -13.03 -24.94
N ALA A 338 -3.55 -11.93 -24.24
CA ALA A 338 -3.91 -11.94 -22.83
C ALA A 338 -5.44 -11.83 -22.69
N ALA A 339 -5.98 -12.51 -21.68
CA ALA A 339 -7.40 -12.46 -21.33
C ALA A 339 -7.57 -12.07 -19.86
N ILE A 340 -8.62 -11.29 -19.56
CA ILE A 340 -9.00 -10.94 -18.18
C ILE A 340 -10.02 -11.97 -17.70
N THR A 341 -9.59 -12.94 -16.89
CA THR A 341 -10.46 -14.02 -16.41
C THR A 341 -11.10 -13.72 -15.06
N GLN A 342 -10.48 -12.86 -14.25
CA GLN A 342 -10.98 -12.49 -12.92
C GLN A 342 -11.15 -10.97 -12.79
N ALA A 343 -11.87 -10.36 -13.74
CA ALA A 343 -12.09 -8.91 -13.81
C ALA A 343 -12.69 -8.34 -12.53
N HIS A 344 -13.58 -9.10 -11.88
CA HIS A 344 -14.22 -8.70 -10.63
C HIS A 344 -13.25 -8.56 -9.44
N LEU A 345 -12.05 -9.16 -9.51
CA LEU A 345 -11.00 -9.02 -8.48
C LEU A 345 -10.07 -7.84 -8.73
N CYS A 346 -10.21 -7.15 -9.86
CA CYS A 346 -9.34 -6.03 -10.23
C CYS A 346 -9.44 -4.90 -9.20
N VAL A 347 -8.29 -4.36 -8.82
CA VAL A 347 -8.13 -3.23 -7.88
C VAL A 347 -7.79 -1.93 -8.58
N GLN A 348 -7.83 -1.92 -9.92
CA GLN A 348 -7.60 -0.73 -10.75
C GLN A 348 -6.33 0.05 -10.37
N CYS A 349 -5.24 -0.66 -10.02
CA CYS A 349 -3.94 -0.05 -9.68
C CYS A 349 -3.17 0.43 -10.92
N GLY A 350 -3.57 -0.04 -12.11
CA GLY A 350 -2.97 0.37 -13.39
C GLY A 350 -1.61 -0.25 -13.71
N ALA A 351 -1.09 -1.16 -12.88
CA ALA A 351 0.21 -1.80 -13.14
C ALA A 351 0.24 -2.51 -14.51
N CYS A 352 -0.80 -3.28 -14.87
CA CYS A 352 -0.89 -3.93 -16.17
C CYS A 352 -0.86 -2.94 -17.36
N ILE A 353 -1.49 -1.77 -17.20
CA ILE A 353 -1.51 -0.70 -18.21
C ILE A 353 -0.11 -0.10 -18.38
N VAL A 354 0.54 0.25 -17.26
CA VAL A 354 1.88 0.85 -17.26
C VAL A 354 2.90 -0.09 -17.91
N GLN A 355 2.83 -1.39 -17.61
CA GLN A 355 3.82 -2.38 -18.05
C GLN A 355 3.62 -2.88 -19.48
N CYS A 356 2.43 -2.70 -20.08
CA CYS A 356 2.16 -3.20 -21.43
C CYS A 356 3.16 -2.62 -22.47
N PRO A 357 3.78 -3.44 -23.35
CA PRO A 357 4.64 -2.96 -24.45
C PRO A 357 3.91 -2.33 -25.60
N PHE A 358 2.70 -2.78 -25.82
CA PHE A 358 1.95 -2.49 -27.03
C PHE A 358 0.79 -1.54 -26.76
N ASP A 359 0.74 -0.97 -25.56
CA ASP A 359 -0.31 -0.02 -25.17
C ASP A 359 -1.72 -0.58 -25.37
N ALA A 360 -1.85 -1.90 -25.20
CA ALA A 360 -3.06 -2.68 -25.45
C ALA A 360 -4.06 -2.66 -24.28
N LEU A 361 -3.79 -1.94 -23.20
CA LEU A 361 -4.60 -1.94 -21.98
C LEU A 361 -4.95 -0.51 -21.57
N SER A 362 -6.23 -0.21 -21.36
CA SER A 362 -6.72 1.13 -20.97
C SER A 362 -7.72 1.04 -19.81
N PHE A 363 -7.98 2.16 -19.15
CA PHE A 363 -9.13 2.27 -18.24
C PHE A 363 -10.33 2.85 -18.98
N HIS A 364 -11.50 2.27 -18.72
CA HIS A 364 -12.78 2.74 -19.23
C HIS A 364 -13.64 3.12 -18.03
N SER A 365 -14.16 4.34 -18.06
CA SER A 365 -15.07 4.87 -17.04
C SER A 365 -16.52 4.50 -17.35
N PRO A 366 -17.42 4.41 -16.34
CA PRO A 366 -18.84 4.13 -16.57
C PRO A 366 -19.54 5.15 -17.50
N ASP A 367 -19.03 6.37 -17.57
CA ASP A 367 -19.50 7.44 -18.46
C ASP A 367 -18.99 7.31 -19.92
N GLY A 368 -18.30 6.20 -20.24
CA GLY A 368 -17.75 5.92 -21.57
C GLY A 368 -16.40 6.56 -21.84
N ARG A 369 -15.83 7.35 -20.92
CA ARG A 369 -14.51 7.96 -21.11
C ARG A 369 -13.41 6.90 -21.10
N ILE A 370 -12.52 6.98 -22.08
CA ILE A 370 -11.33 6.13 -22.17
C ILE A 370 -10.12 6.90 -21.64
N ILE A 371 -9.42 6.32 -20.67
CA ILE A 371 -8.17 6.86 -20.15
C ILE A 371 -7.01 6.06 -20.77
N PRO A 372 -6.23 6.70 -21.65
CA PRO A 372 -5.21 6.01 -22.41
C PRO A 372 -3.97 5.66 -21.55
N PRO A 373 -3.14 4.68 -21.98
CA PRO A 373 -1.95 4.24 -21.25
C PRO A 373 -0.99 5.38 -20.88
N HIS A 374 -0.75 6.32 -21.79
CA HIS A 374 0.18 7.43 -21.57
C HIS A 374 -0.27 8.34 -20.41
N ALA A 375 -1.58 8.53 -20.22
CA ALA A 375 -2.12 9.31 -19.11
C ALA A 375 -1.86 8.59 -17.77
N ILE A 376 -2.04 7.27 -17.73
CA ILE A 376 -1.79 6.43 -16.53
C ILE A 376 -0.30 6.34 -16.19
N ARG A 377 0.58 6.42 -17.19
CA ARG A 377 2.03 6.49 -16.96
C ARG A 377 2.45 7.83 -16.36
N LYS A 378 1.82 8.93 -16.76
CA LYS A 378 2.19 10.31 -16.36
C LYS A 378 1.57 10.75 -15.05
N TYR A 379 0.27 10.49 -14.85
CA TYR A 379 -0.49 11.00 -13.72
C TYR A 379 -0.75 9.88 -12.71
N LYS A 380 -0.41 10.14 -11.46
CA LYS A 380 -0.69 9.26 -10.33
C LYS A 380 -1.51 10.01 -9.29
N LEU A 381 -2.56 9.35 -8.80
CA LEU A 381 -3.34 9.86 -7.70
C LEU A 381 -2.65 9.42 -6.41
N ASN A 382 -2.18 10.39 -5.61
CA ASN A 382 -1.68 10.07 -4.28
C ASN A 382 -2.84 9.83 -3.30
N LEU A 383 -2.51 9.33 -2.11
CA LEU A 383 -3.47 9.07 -1.03
C LEU A 383 -4.30 10.32 -0.64
N MET A 384 -3.81 11.53 -0.94
CA MET A 384 -4.50 12.80 -0.67
C MET A 384 -5.38 13.27 -1.84
N GLY A 385 -5.59 12.43 -2.87
CA GLY A 385 -6.39 12.79 -4.05
C GLY A 385 -5.74 13.80 -5.00
N LYS A 386 -4.50 14.23 -4.73
CA LYS A 386 -3.76 15.14 -5.61
C LYS A 386 -3.08 14.33 -6.72
N ARG A 387 -3.26 14.78 -7.97
CA ARG A 387 -2.54 14.23 -9.12
C ARG A 387 -1.11 14.73 -9.09
N VAL A 388 -0.18 13.88 -8.66
CA VAL A 388 1.24 14.16 -8.79
C VAL A 388 1.60 13.89 -10.25
N SER A 389 1.99 14.93 -10.98
CA SER A 389 2.65 14.76 -12.28
C SER A 389 4.01 14.14 -12.01
N LYS A 390 4.36 13.04 -12.68
CA LYS A 390 5.78 12.66 -12.77
C LYS A 390 6.54 13.85 -13.37
N SER A 391 7.47 14.45 -12.62
CA SER A 391 8.51 15.24 -13.25
C SER A 391 9.29 14.31 -14.18
N GLN A 392 9.60 14.78 -15.40
CA GLN A 392 10.16 13.99 -16.50
C GLN A 392 11.65 13.65 -16.35
#